data_AF-A0A1G9VFH2-F1
#
_entry.id   AF-A0A1G9VFH2-F1
#
_cell.length_a   1.000
_cell.length_b   1.000
_cell.length_c   1.000
_cell.angle_alpha   90.00
_cell.angle_beta   90.00
_cell.angle_gamma   90.00
#
_symmetry.space_group_name_H-M   'P 1'
#
loop_
_entity.id
_entity.type
_entity.pdbx_description
1 polymer ?
#
loop_
_entity_poly.entity_id
_entity_poly.type
_entity_poly.pdbx_seq_one_letter_code
_entity_poly.pdbx_strand_id
1 'polypeptide(L)'
;MKRTNYRRRLLSHIVIAGVFLSSFLFYSPADIVFSAQGDPYLEVITPSEAAVFDVTTVEFTGNMSDDRTPPDQLSLKVFEKLDSSSEPIEITKDGQLTVAANGQNSNWTFLKLFSMGNHSLSFVLMDVEGNTVEKTLNFTVKQKEVEVPNTIMEATPIDEQITPAAETVLPLVDEKGPRPYIVDMKIIPPGVMDPSGYLPAEGMTQVPLDSKIMVVIRETGVLNFTQPLFVSSSKGEIKSKEEVEGIIPQRNKNGDYEITFTPTGQLDSNTTYYVYVNPAMTNALGQRIFPRFLKFTTTNNYHIGDIHGNYSNNTNSCAYCHSTHTGETPTLEGGKYGATEDNLCMVCHDGTNGSPMPDKYNSTNKHNQHTDAQVKDSQSCTSCHNPHASWTEDNPARLQSVQVAGSSHFQPLTYKKAGTTTGKAEDFTLCLNCHDGKKASNIKQYYEDKTLLTESGHNITAADGSTLNGQLACADCHETHGSNNIMLLREELGNVKVADTDKFKTTGTSWDAVNERQFCLKCHNNTTEVYGKTGPFLFKNDSDEPIIGHQTQDVQSCSSCHGGASQSYIEAAHGPKKGIHVVKP
;
A
#
# COMPACT_ATOMS: atom_id res chain seq x y z
N MET A 1 -4.94 74.75 25.07
CA MET A 1 -4.31 74.35 23.79
C MET A 1 -3.72 72.96 23.93
N LYS A 2 -4.44 71.90 23.54
CA LYS A 2 -3.87 70.54 23.50
C LYS A 2 -3.01 70.44 22.23
N ARG A 3 -1.68 70.39 22.39
CA ARG A 3 -0.73 70.16 21.29
C ARG A 3 -0.99 68.76 20.72
N THR A 4 -1.82 68.69 19.70
CA THR A 4 -1.99 67.50 18.87
C THR A 4 -0.65 67.19 18.21
N ASN A 5 -0.10 66.02 18.51
CA ASN A 5 1.23 65.62 18.10
C ASN A 5 1.20 65.15 16.63
N TYR A 6 1.08 66.12 15.71
CA TYR A 6 0.94 65.91 14.26
C TYR A 6 2.04 65.01 13.69
N ARG A 7 3.26 65.06 14.24
CA ARG A 7 4.37 64.19 13.85
C ARG A 7 4.07 62.70 14.03
N ARG A 8 3.40 62.32 15.12
CA ARG A 8 3.10 60.92 15.41
C ARG A 8 2.02 60.39 14.45
N ARG A 9 1.02 61.22 14.11
CA ARG A 9 0.01 60.87 13.11
C ARG A 9 0.62 60.73 11.72
N LEU A 10 1.49 61.66 11.32
CA LEU A 10 2.16 61.60 10.01
C LEU A 10 3.00 60.33 9.86
N LEU A 11 3.78 59.98 10.88
CA LEU A 11 4.56 58.73 10.89
C LEU A 11 3.67 57.49 10.79
N SER A 12 2.54 57.45 11.51
CA SER A 12 1.59 56.34 11.38
C SER A 12 1.00 56.22 9.97
N HIS A 13 0.71 57.33 9.29
CA HIS A 13 0.20 57.28 7.92
C HIS A 13 1.26 56.82 6.92
N ILE A 14 2.53 57.19 7.12
CA ILE A 14 3.65 56.71 6.28
C ILE A 14 3.85 55.20 6.46
N VAL A 15 3.78 54.68 7.70
CA VAL A 15 3.90 53.24 7.96
C VAL A 15 2.72 52.47 7.35
N ILE A 16 1.49 52.97 7.51
CA ILE A 16 0.31 52.34 6.91
C ILE A 16 0.39 52.37 5.37
N ALA A 17 0.80 53.50 4.78
CA ALA A 17 1.00 53.61 3.34
C ALA A 17 2.11 52.68 2.85
N GLY A 18 3.22 52.51 3.60
CA GLY A 18 4.29 51.58 3.27
C GLY A 18 3.83 50.12 3.27
N VAL A 19 3.02 49.72 4.25
CA VAL A 19 2.44 48.37 4.34
C VAL A 19 1.42 48.13 3.21
N PHE A 20 0.61 49.13 2.88
CA PHE A 20 -0.32 49.04 1.74
C PHE A 20 0.44 48.96 0.41
N LEU A 21 1.49 49.76 0.21
CA LEU A 21 2.27 49.75 -1.04
C LEU A 21 3.08 48.46 -1.21
N SER A 22 3.62 47.90 -0.12
CA SER A 22 4.29 46.59 -0.18
C SER A 22 3.30 45.47 -0.54
N SER A 23 2.04 45.58 -0.11
CA SER A 23 1.00 44.61 -0.45
C SER A 23 0.63 44.64 -1.94
N PHE A 24 0.79 45.79 -2.62
CA PHE A 24 0.58 45.91 -4.07
C PHE A 24 1.81 45.52 -4.90
N LEU A 25 3.03 45.66 -4.35
CA LEU A 25 4.26 45.28 -5.06
C LEU A 25 4.57 43.77 -5.02
N PHE A 26 3.91 43.01 -4.13
CA PHE A 26 3.99 41.54 -4.07
C PHE A 26 2.72 40.83 -4.54
N TYR A 27 1.76 41.55 -5.12
CA TYR A 27 0.61 40.94 -5.78
C TYR A 27 1.03 40.41 -7.15
N SER A 28 1.64 39.23 -7.15
CA SER A 28 1.78 38.42 -8.36
C SER A 28 0.36 37.94 -8.75
N PRO A 29 -0.12 38.19 -9.97
CA PRO A 29 -1.39 37.64 -10.43
C PRO A 29 -1.35 36.11 -10.33
N ALA A 30 -2.41 35.54 -9.76
CA ALA A 30 -2.56 34.15 -9.34
C ALA A 30 -2.55 33.10 -10.47
N ASP A 31 -2.05 33.41 -11.66
CA ASP A 31 -2.12 32.52 -12.84
C ASP A 31 -0.77 32.23 -13.49
N ILE A 32 0.36 32.59 -12.87
CA ILE A 32 1.66 32.14 -13.38
C ILE A 32 2.11 30.91 -12.58
N VAL A 33 1.51 29.78 -12.96
CA VAL A 33 2.01 28.44 -12.64
C VAL A 33 3.39 28.30 -13.30
N PHE A 34 4.46 28.58 -12.57
CA PHE A 34 5.75 28.01 -12.93
C PHE A 34 5.71 26.54 -12.50
N SER A 35 5.07 25.72 -13.33
CA SER A 35 5.37 24.29 -13.32
C SER A 35 6.89 24.17 -13.46
N ALA A 36 7.50 23.30 -12.65
CA ALA A 36 8.82 22.81 -12.99
C ALA A 36 8.77 22.38 -14.46
N GLN A 37 9.72 22.83 -15.26
CA GLN A 37 9.81 22.46 -16.68
C GLN A 37 9.72 20.94 -16.75
N GLY A 38 8.67 20.42 -17.39
CA GLY A 38 8.60 19.00 -17.69
C GLY A 38 9.68 18.73 -18.73
N ASP A 39 10.54 17.75 -18.48
CA ASP A 39 11.44 17.27 -19.51
C ASP A 39 10.59 16.75 -20.70
N PRO A 40 11.06 16.91 -21.94
CA PRO A 40 10.35 16.41 -23.11
C PRO A 40 10.12 14.89 -22.98
N TYR A 41 8.96 14.41 -23.42
CA TYR A 41 8.60 12.99 -23.40
C TYR A 41 9.05 12.30 -24.69
N LEU A 42 9.71 11.13 -24.57
CA LEU A 42 10.16 10.31 -25.69
C LEU A 42 9.92 8.82 -25.43
N GLU A 43 9.29 8.16 -26.40
CA GLU A 43 8.98 6.73 -26.40
C GLU A 43 9.36 6.09 -27.73
N VAL A 44 9.93 4.89 -27.69
CA VAL A 44 10.21 4.04 -28.86
C VAL A 44 9.24 2.85 -28.81
N ILE A 45 8.35 2.74 -29.80
CA ILE A 45 7.29 1.72 -29.86
C ILE A 45 7.76 0.49 -30.62
N THR A 46 8.39 0.68 -31.78
CA THR A 46 8.97 -0.42 -32.56
C THR A 46 10.37 -0.08 -33.02
N PRO A 47 11.25 -1.09 -33.13
CA PRO A 47 11.05 -2.47 -32.68
C PRO A 47 11.22 -2.61 -31.15
N SER A 48 10.82 -3.75 -30.59
CA SER A 48 11.07 -4.06 -29.17
C SER A 48 12.57 -4.18 -28.87
N GLU A 49 12.97 -3.99 -27.62
CA GLU A 49 14.37 -4.21 -27.20
C GLU A 49 14.89 -5.59 -27.62
N ALA A 50 16.13 -5.62 -28.13
CA ALA A 50 16.82 -6.81 -28.65
C ALA A 50 16.20 -7.46 -29.90
N ALA A 51 15.49 -6.68 -30.73
CA ALA A 51 14.97 -7.17 -32.00
C ALA A 51 16.08 -7.68 -32.95
N VAL A 52 15.74 -8.70 -33.74
CA VAL A 52 16.63 -9.30 -34.74
C VAL A 52 15.98 -9.19 -36.10
N PHE A 53 16.70 -8.62 -37.06
CA PHE A 53 16.23 -8.38 -38.42
C PHE A 53 17.00 -9.22 -39.43
N ASP A 54 16.27 -9.89 -40.33
CA ASP A 54 16.85 -10.60 -41.49
C ASP A 54 16.90 -9.70 -42.74
N VAL A 55 16.64 -8.40 -42.54
CA VAL A 55 16.75 -7.33 -43.54
C VAL A 55 17.63 -6.23 -42.97
N THR A 56 18.40 -5.59 -43.85
CA THR A 56 19.35 -4.53 -43.46
C THR A 56 18.69 -3.17 -43.27
N THR A 57 17.50 -2.97 -43.84
CA THR A 57 16.71 -1.75 -43.63
C THR A 57 15.82 -1.94 -42.41
N VAL A 58 16.05 -1.13 -41.38
CA VAL A 58 15.31 -1.21 -40.12
C VAL A 58 14.53 0.07 -39.91
N GLU A 59 13.24 -0.09 -39.59
CA GLU A 59 12.32 0.98 -39.25
C GLU A 59 12.14 1.06 -37.74
N PHE A 60 12.24 2.28 -37.21
CA PHE A 60 11.96 2.61 -35.81
C PHE A 60 10.75 3.54 -35.78
N THR A 61 9.82 3.31 -34.87
CA THR A 61 8.67 4.20 -34.66
C THR A 61 8.52 4.53 -33.20
N GLY A 62 7.98 5.71 -32.91
CA GLY A 62 7.76 6.13 -31.54
C GLY A 62 6.88 7.37 -31.42
N ASN A 63 6.70 7.80 -30.17
CA ASN A 63 5.95 9.00 -29.81
C ASN A 63 6.89 10.00 -29.13
N MET A 64 6.58 11.28 -29.29
CA MET A 64 7.22 12.36 -28.55
C MET A 64 6.26 13.51 -28.30
N SER A 65 6.46 14.22 -27.19
CA SER A 65 5.64 15.40 -26.83
C SER A 65 6.39 16.30 -25.85
N ASP A 66 6.01 17.57 -25.79
CA ASP A 66 6.48 18.52 -24.79
C ASP A 66 5.35 19.51 -24.46
N ASP A 67 5.26 19.93 -23.20
CA ASP A 67 4.15 20.77 -22.73
C ASP A 67 4.26 22.22 -23.23
N ARG A 68 5.46 22.67 -23.63
CA ARG A 68 5.74 24.07 -24.01
C ARG A 68 6.23 24.22 -25.44
N THR A 69 6.86 23.19 -25.97
CA THR A 69 7.47 23.18 -27.30
C THR A 69 6.53 22.51 -28.28
N PRO A 70 5.99 23.27 -29.26
CA PRO A 70 5.18 22.68 -30.30
C PRO A 70 5.91 21.53 -31.02
N PRO A 71 5.21 20.47 -31.43
CA PRO A 71 5.70 19.38 -32.27
C PRO A 71 6.74 19.72 -33.34
N ASP A 72 6.53 20.81 -34.07
CA ASP A 72 7.36 21.26 -35.20
C ASP A 72 8.68 21.92 -34.76
N GLN A 73 8.81 22.21 -33.46
CA GLN A 73 10.00 22.83 -32.85
C GLN A 73 10.84 21.84 -32.03
N LEU A 74 10.35 20.61 -31.82
CA LEU A 74 11.10 19.54 -31.18
C LEU A 74 12.21 19.02 -32.09
N SER A 75 13.42 18.83 -31.54
CA SER A 75 14.56 18.28 -32.27
C SER A 75 14.85 16.85 -31.82
N LEU A 76 14.49 15.87 -32.65
CA LEU A 76 14.87 14.47 -32.46
C LEU A 76 16.16 14.16 -33.23
N LYS A 77 17.18 13.70 -32.52
CA LYS A 77 18.46 13.23 -33.07
C LYS A 77 18.66 11.76 -32.78
N VAL A 78 19.32 11.07 -33.70
CA VAL A 78 19.61 9.64 -33.60
C VAL A 78 21.11 9.44 -33.63
N PHE A 79 21.62 8.70 -32.65
CA PHE A 79 23.02 8.35 -32.52
C PHE A 79 23.19 6.85 -32.61
N GLU A 80 24.24 6.40 -33.28
CA GLU A 80 24.63 5.00 -33.36
C GLU A 80 25.94 4.77 -32.62
N LYS A 81 25.97 3.72 -31.81
CA LYS A 81 27.16 3.24 -31.12
C LYS A 81 27.45 1.81 -31.58
N LEU A 82 28.62 1.63 -32.19
CA LEU A 82 29.02 0.35 -32.79
C LEU A 82 29.64 -0.62 -31.76
N ASP A 83 30.11 -0.10 -30.62
CA ASP A 83 30.82 -0.86 -29.59
C ASP A 83 30.93 -0.04 -28.29
N SER A 84 31.09 -0.69 -27.13
CA SER A 84 31.06 -0.03 -25.81
C SER A 84 32.09 1.10 -25.62
N SER A 85 33.17 1.08 -26.40
CA SER A 85 34.30 2.03 -26.36
C SER A 85 34.22 3.19 -27.37
N SER A 86 33.34 3.15 -28.37
CA SER A 86 33.26 4.18 -29.40
C SER A 86 32.42 5.39 -28.96
N GLU A 87 32.80 6.58 -29.43
CA GLU A 87 31.96 7.77 -29.31
C GLU A 87 30.69 7.60 -30.16
N PRO A 88 29.50 7.96 -29.65
CA PRO A 88 28.26 7.90 -30.43
C PRO A 88 28.35 8.77 -31.69
N ILE A 89 28.00 8.20 -32.84
CA ILE A 89 28.01 8.90 -34.12
C ILE A 89 26.58 9.38 -34.42
N GLU A 90 26.38 10.67 -34.65
CA GLU A 90 25.07 11.20 -35.05
C GLU A 90 24.73 10.71 -36.47
N ILE A 91 23.66 9.93 -36.61
CA ILE A 91 23.20 9.32 -37.86
C ILE A 91 21.82 9.84 -38.29
N THR A 92 21.32 10.90 -37.65
CA THR A 92 20.01 11.50 -37.95
C THR A 92 19.81 11.77 -39.45
N LYS A 93 20.86 12.22 -40.15
CA LYS A 93 20.82 12.57 -41.58
C LYS A 93 21.10 11.39 -42.51
N ASP A 94 21.59 10.28 -41.98
CA ASP A 94 21.91 9.08 -42.75
C ASP A 94 20.69 8.15 -42.90
N GLY A 95 19.65 8.38 -42.11
CA GLY A 95 18.35 7.75 -42.24
C GLY A 95 17.29 8.71 -42.74
N GLN A 96 16.11 8.17 -43.01
CA GLN A 96 14.91 8.93 -43.30
C GLN A 96 14.11 9.10 -42.00
N LEU A 97 14.30 10.24 -41.33
CA LEU A 97 13.48 10.65 -40.20
C LEU A 97 12.24 11.39 -40.71
N THR A 98 11.06 10.92 -40.35
CA THR A 98 9.79 11.61 -40.58
C THR A 98 9.09 11.85 -39.24
N VAL A 99 8.48 13.02 -39.11
CA VAL A 99 7.70 13.42 -37.93
C VAL A 99 6.33 13.83 -38.40
N ALA A 100 5.29 13.23 -37.83
CA ALA A 100 3.89 13.54 -38.08
C ALA A 100 3.27 14.10 -36.80
N ALA A 101 2.92 15.39 -36.84
CA ALA A 101 2.26 16.06 -35.72
C ALA A 101 0.79 15.62 -35.61
N ASN A 102 0.35 15.30 -34.40
CA ASN A 102 -1.04 14.97 -34.05
C ASN A 102 -1.45 15.69 -32.76
N GLY A 103 -1.82 16.96 -32.88
CA GLY A 103 -2.13 17.80 -31.71
C GLY A 103 -0.86 18.22 -30.95
N GLN A 104 -0.80 17.97 -29.64
CA GLN A 104 0.41 18.21 -28.83
C GLN A 104 1.40 17.03 -28.82
N ASN A 105 1.01 15.89 -29.41
CA ASN A 105 1.88 14.73 -29.55
C ASN A 105 2.35 14.60 -30.99
N SER A 106 3.54 14.04 -31.19
CA SER A 106 4.09 13.73 -32.50
C SER A 106 4.47 12.27 -32.57
N ASN A 107 4.11 11.63 -33.68
CA ASN A 107 4.64 10.32 -34.02
C ASN A 107 5.87 10.52 -34.89
N TRP A 108 6.90 9.73 -34.68
CA TRP A 108 8.10 9.77 -35.49
C TRP A 108 8.42 8.39 -36.04
N THR A 109 9.04 8.38 -37.22
CA THR A 109 9.56 7.19 -37.88
C THR A 109 10.98 7.46 -38.34
N PHE A 110 11.92 6.56 -38.03
CA PHE A 110 13.29 6.61 -38.50
C PHE A 110 13.61 5.33 -39.28
N LEU A 111 13.98 5.47 -40.56
CA LEU A 111 14.31 4.35 -41.43
C LEU A 111 15.77 4.45 -41.89
N LYS A 112 16.61 3.45 -41.62
CA LYS A 112 18.02 3.45 -42.05
C LYS A 112 18.47 2.06 -42.48
N LEU A 113 19.44 2.04 -43.40
CA LEU A 113 20.19 0.83 -43.77
C LEU A 113 21.35 0.62 -42.79
N PHE A 114 21.32 -0.47 -42.05
CA PHE A 114 22.37 -0.88 -41.11
C PHE A 114 23.28 -1.95 -41.72
N SER A 115 24.53 -1.97 -41.26
CA SER A 115 25.45 -3.07 -41.56
C SER A 115 25.04 -4.34 -40.81
N MET A 116 25.72 -5.45 -41.08
CA MET A 116 25.45 -6.69 -40.35
C MET A 116 26.13 -6.64 -38.99
N GLY A 117 25.44 -7.14 -37.96
CA GLY A 117 25.97 -7.18 -36.61
C GLY A 117 25.02 -6.58 -35.57
N ASN A 118 25.59 -6.26 -34.41
CA ASN A 118 24.86 -5.66 -33.31
C ASN A 118 24.98 -4.14 -33.37
N HIS A 119 23.88 -3.45 -33.15
CA HIS A 119 23.78 -2.01 -33.18
C HIS A 119 23.14 -1.51 -31.89
N SER A 120 23.64 -0.38 -31.38
CA SER A 120 23.03 0.37 -30.28
C SER A 120 22.65 1.75 -30.79
N LEU A 121 21.37 2.08 -30.76
CA LEU A 121 20.85 3.39 -31.14
C LEU A 121 20.43 4.19 -29.92
N SER A 122 20.76 5.47 -29.87
CA SER A 122 20.25 6.43 -28.89
C SER A 122 19.42 7.49 -29.60
N PHE A 123 18.16 7.63 -29.21
CA PHE A 123 17.24 8.66 -29.63
C PHE A 123 17.28 9.78 -28.59
N VAL A 124 17.68 10.98 -28.99
CA VAL A 124 17.78 12.15 -28.11
C VAL A 124 16.81 13.21 -28.59
N LEU A 125 15.85 13.56 -27.75
CA LEU A 125 14.86 14.59 -28.02
C LEU A 125 15.22 15.85 -27.23
N MET A 126 15.26 17.00 -27.91
CA MET A 126 15.61 18.29 -27.34
C MET A 126 14.48 19.31 -27.58
N ASP A 127 14.14 20.07 -26.53
CA ASP A 127 13.19 21.17 -26.59
C ASP A 127 13.85 22.51 -27.00
N VAL A 128 13.08 23.59 -27.13
CA VAL A 128 13.62 24.91 -27.50
C VAL A 128 14.43 25.60 -26.39
N GLU A 129 14.31 25.12 -25.16
CA GLU A 129 15.01 25.63 -23.98
C GLU A 129 16.34 24.88 -23.73
N GLY A 130 16.57 23.79 -24.47
CA GLY A 130 17.77 22.95 -24.44
C GLY A 130 17.69 21.74 -23.50
N ASN A 131 16.52 21.44 -22.92
CA ASN A 131 16.32 20.24 -22.10
C ASN A 131 16.28 19.00 -23.01
N THR A 132 16.82 17.89 -22.52
CA THR A 132 16.99 16.67 -23.33
C THR A 132 16.54 15.40 -22.61
N VAL A 133 15.88 14.50 -23.33
CA VAL A 133 15.63 13.12 -22.92
C VAL A 133 16.27 12.14 -23.89
N GLU A 134 16.78 11.01 -23.39
CA GLU A 134 17.43 9.97 -24.20
C GLU A 134 16.75 8.60 -24.01
N LYS A 135 16.60 7.85 -25.11
CA LYS A 135 16.20 6.43 -25.12
C LYS A 135 17.17 5.61 -25.96
N THR A 136 17.72 4.54 -25.38
CA THR A 136 18.67 3.65 -26.05
C THR A 136 18.03 2.32 -26.40
N LEU A 137 18.31 1.80 -27.59
CA LEU A 137 17.78 0.54 -28.11
C LEU A 137 18.89 -0.30 -28.75
N ASN A 138 18.95 -1.58 -28.39
CA ASN A 138 19.90 -2.54 -28.97
C ASN A 138 19.18 -3.50 -29.91
N PHE A 139 19.75 -3.79 -31.09
CA PHE A 139 19.20 -4.73 -32.08
C PHE A 139 20.31 -5.39 -32.92
N THR A 140 19.96 -6.46 -33.64
CA THR A 140 20.90 -7.23 -34.49
C THR A 140 20.38 -7.35 -35.92
N VAL A 141 21.25 -7.14 -36.92
CA VAL A 141 20.95 -7.36 -38.34
C VAL A 141 21.73 -8.59 -38.86
N LYS A 142 21.01 -9.56 -39.43
CA LYS A 142 21.54 -10.83 -39.94
C LYS A 142 21.66 -10.87 -41.47
N GLN A 143 22.48 -11.80 -41.96
CA GLN A 143 22.60 -12.12 -43.37
C GLN A 143 21.42 -12.95 -43.87
N LYS A 144 20.72 -12.43 -44.89
CA LYS A 144 19.72 -13.19 -45.64
C LYS A 144 20.44 -14.24 -46.49
N GLU A 145 20.27 -15.53 -46.18
CA GLU A 145 20.70 -16.63 -47.06
C GLU A 145 19.88 -16.58 -48.35
N VAL A 146 20.57 -16.37 -49.48
CA VAL A 146 19.96 -16.45 -50.81
C VAL A 146 20.10 -17.89 -51.29
N GLU A 147 19.00 -18.65 -51.27
CA GLU A 147 18.94 -19.92 -51.99
C GLU A 147 19.00 -19.66 -53.50
N VAL A 148 20.02 -20.22 -54.14
CA VAL A 148 20.16 -20.24 -55.61
C VAL A 148 19.56 -21.56 -56.10
N PRO A 149 18.51 -21.55 -56.95
CA PRO A 149 17.97 -22.78 -57.50
C PRO A 149 18.82 -23.25 -58.69
N ASN A 150 19.46 -24.41 -58.55
CA ASN A 150 20.11 -25.11 -59.67
C ASN A 150 19.08 -25.97 -60.42
N THR A 151 18.88 -25.62 -61.67
CA THR A 151 18.12 -26.32 -62.71
C THR A 151 18.79 -27.64 -63.12
N ILE A 152 18.06 -28.77 -63.12
CA ILE A 152 18.22 -29.86 -64.10
C ILE A 152 16.85 -30.51 -64.42
N MET A 153 16.47 -30.33 -65.70
CA MET A 153 15.69 -31.14 -66.65
C MET A 153 14.71 -32.25 -66.20
N GLU A 154 13.43 -31.99 -66.52
CA GLU A 154 12.50 -32.76 -67.38
C GLU A 154 12.49 -34.31 -67.36
N ALA A 155 11.39 -34.88 -66.86
CA ALA A 155 10.54 -35.82 -67.61
C ALA A 155 9.14 -35.95 -66.95
N THR A 156 8.09 -35.67 -67.71
CA THR A 156 6.67 -35.99 -67.44
C THR A 156 6.16 -36.88 -68.60
N PRO A 157 4.94 -37.44 -68.60
CA PRO A 157 4.01 -37.78 -67.50
C PRO A 157 3.42 -39.21 -67.64
N ILE A 158 2.92 -39.84 -66.58
CA ILE A 158 1.71 -40.69 -66.67
C ILE A 158 0.84 -40.46 -65.43
N ASP A 159 -0.40 -40.14 -65.74
CA ASP A 159 -1.55 -39.88 -64.88
C ASP A 159 -2.14 -41.22 -64.39
N GLU A 160 -2.34 -41.41 -63.08
CA GLU A 160 -3.58 -42.01 -62.59
C GLU A 160 -3.80 -41.73 -61.08
N GLN A 161 -4.95 -41.12 -60.85
CA GLN A 161 -5.57 -40.75 -59.59
C GLN A 161 -6.14 -42.00 -58.89
N ILE A 162 -5.97 -42.14 -57.57
CA ILE A 162 -6.99 -42.55 -56.56
C ILE A 162 -6.36 -42.50 -55.15
N THR A 163 -6.84 -41.50 -54.40
CA THR A 163 -7.09 -41.28 -52.94
C THR A 163 -6.65 -42.27 -51.83
N PRO A 164 -6.57 -41.80 -50.56
CA PRO A 164 -5.38 -41.92 -49.71
C PRO A 164 -5.50 -42.96 -48.59
N ALA A 165 -4.36 -43.51 -48.17
CA ALA A 165 -4.19 -44.13 -46.87
C ALA A 165 -3.10 -43.37 -46.11
N ALA A 166 -3.47 -42.90 -44.91
CA ALA A 166 -2.63 -42.11 -44.02
C ALA A 166 -1.35 -42.86 -43.65
N GLU A 167 -0.21 -42.33 -44.08
CA GLU A 167 1.10 -42.77 -43.62
C GLU A 167 1.65 -41.76 -42.63
N THR A 168 1.88 -42.28 -41.43
CA THR A 168 2.50 -41.67 -40.28
C THR A 168 3.89 -41.16 -40.66
N VAL A 169 4.01 -39.85 -40.94
CA VAL A 169 5.31 -39.19 -41.05
C VAL A 169 5.90 -39.10 -39.64
N LEU A 170 6.93 -39.90 -39.38
CA LEU A 170 7.89 -39.62 -38.32
C LEU A 170 8.58 -38.28 -38.67
N PRO A 171 8.57 -37.28 -37.78
CA PRO A 171 9.23 -36.01 -38.07
C PRO A 171 10.75 -36.19 -38.04
N LEU A 172 11.40 -35.59 -39.04
CA LEU A 172 12.82 -35.26 -39.04
C LEU A 172 13.17 -34.57 -37.71
N VAL A 173 14.12 -35.14 -36.97
CA VAL A 173 14.67 -34.56 -35.76
C VAL A 173 15.56 -33.37 -36.16
N ASP A 174 15.07 -32.17 -35.88
CA ASP A 174 15.82 -30.93 -35.97
C ASP A 174 16.92 -30.94 -34.89
N GLU A 175 18.20 -30.99 -35.28
CA GLU A 175 19.36 -31.03 -34.35
C GLU A 175 19.57 -29.71 -33.56
N LYS A 176 18.63 -28.75 -33.63
CA LYS A 176 18.65 -27.51 -32.84
C LYS A 176 17.50 -27.48 -31.84
N GLY A 177 17.67 -28.22 -30.74
CA GLY A 177 16.81 -28.06 -29.57
C GLY A 177 16.83 -26.61 -29.04
N PRO A 178 15.76 -26.16 -28.35
CA PRO A 178 15.73 -24.85 -27.72
C PRO A 178 16.81 -24.74 -26.64
N ARG A 179 17.54 -23.62 -26.63
CA ARG A 179 18.55 -23.33 -25.60
C ARG A 179 17.89 -23.19 -24.23
N PRO A 180 18.60 -23.48 -23.13
CA PRO A 180 18.05 -23.28 -21.79
C PRO A 180 17.76 -21.79 -21.56
N TYR A 181 16.64 -21.49 -20.89
CA TYR A 181 16.27 -20.11 -20.55
C TYR A 181 15.51 -20.03 -19.24
N ILE A 182 15.57 -18.87 -18.60
CA ILE A 182 14.94 -18.63 -17.30
C ILE A 182 13.46 -18.29 -17.53
N VAL A 183 12.57 -19.06 -16.92
CA VAL A 183 11.13 -18.84 -16.93
C VAL A 183 10.71 -17.92 -15.79
N ASP A 184 11.34 -18.09 -14.63
CA ASP A 184 10.94 -17.37 -13.42
C ASP A 184 12.15 -17.17 -12.49
N MET A 185 12.13 -16.07 -11.72
CA MET A 185 13.15 -15.76 -10.74
C MET A 185 12.55 -14.95 -9.59
N LYS A 186 12.60 -15.53 -8.39
CA LYS A 186 11.87 -15.05 -7.21
C LYS A 186 12.74 -15.07 -5.96
N ILE A 187 12.40 -14.19 -5.02
CA ILE A 187 12.90 -14.23 -3.66
C ILE A 187 11.77 -14.78 -2.79
N ILE A 188 12.07 -15.81 -2.01
CA ILE A 188 11.11 -16.53 -1.17
C ILE A 188 11.40 -16.18 0.29
N PRO A 189 10.52 -15.42 0.96
CA PRO A 189 10.60 -15.15 2.39
C PRO A 189 10.55 -16.45 3.24
N PRO A 190 10.99 -16.41 4.50
CA PRO A 190 10.90 -17.56 5.40
C PRO A 190 9.44 -18.01 5.61
N GLY A 191 9.26 -19.32 5.77
CA GLY A 191 7.94 -19.92 6.09
C GLY A 191 6.98 -20.08 4.91
N VAL A 192 7.36 -19.65 3.71
CA VAL A 192 6.53 -19.81 2.51
C VAL A 192 6.63 -21.25 1.98
N MET A 193 5.49 -21.94 1.91
CA MET A 193 5.39 -23.30 1.35
C MET A 193 4.99 -23.32 -0.14
N ASP A 194 4.34 -22.28 -0.64
CA ASP A 194 3.94 -22.14 -2.05
C ASP A 194 4.40 -20.78 -2.63
N PRO A 195 5.42 -20.76 -3.51
CA PRO A 195 5.98 -19.54 -4.09
C PRO A 195 5.27 -19.10 -5.39
N SER A 196 4.18 -19.75 -5.80
CA SER A 196 3.50 -19.48 -7.08
C SER A 196 2.98 -18.04 -7.22
N GLY A 197 2.58 -17.39 -6.12
CA GLY A 197 2.01 -16.03 -6.09
C GLY A 197 3.00 -14.87 -5.90
N TYR A 198 4.31 -15.11 -5.83
CA TYR A 198 5.30 -14.05 -5.58
C TYR A 198 5.69 -13.28 -6.86
N LEU A 199 6.06 -12.01 -6.72
CA LEU A 199 6.51 -11.16 -7.83
C LEU A 199 7.98 -11.44 -8.22
N PRO A 200 8.40 -11.08 -9.46
CA PRO A 200 9.80 -11.16 -9.87
C PRO A 200 10.71 -10.33 -8.97
N ALA A 201 11.90 -10.86 -8.69
CA ALA A 201 12.77 -10.36 -7.62
C ALA A 201 13.64 -9.12 -7.95
N GLU A 202 13.44 -8.48 -9.09
CA GLU A 202 14.31 -7.41 -9.56
C GLU A 202 14.05 -6.08 -8.85
N GLY A 203 15.09 -5.50 -8.25
CA GLY A 203 15.01 -4.17 -7.63
C GLY A 203 14.30 -4.15 -6.28
N MET A 204 13.97 -5.31 -5.71
CA MET A 204 13.34 -5.40 -4.40
C MET A 204 14.24 -4.77 -3.32
N THR A 205 13.62 -3.98 -2.45
CA THR A 205 14.25 -3.46 -1.22
C THR A 205 13.55 -4.10 -0.02
N GLN A 206 14.20 -4.11 1.15
CA GLN A 206 13.66 -4.68 2.39
C GLN A 206 13.47 -6.21 2.38
N VAL A 207 14.31 -6.93 1.64
CA VAL A 207 14.26 -8.41 1.62
C VAL A 207 14.64 -8.99 3.00
N PRO A 208 13.83 -9.90 3.60
CA PRO A 208 14.17 -10.54 4.87
C PRO A 208 15.53 -11.25 4.83
N LEU A 209 16.25 -11.24 5.95
CA LEU A 209 17.64 -11.70 6.03
C LEU A 209 17.82 -13.22 5.84
N ASP A 210 16.75 -13.99 5.95
CA ASP A 210 16.68 -15.44 5.80
C ASP A 210 15.92 -15.87 4.53
N SER A 211 15.73 -14.94 3.60
CA SER A 211 15.09 -15.23 2.31
C SER A 211 15.95 -16.16 1.44
N LYS A 212 15.28 -16.96 0.62
CA LYS A 212 15.88 -17.83 -0.40
C LYS A 212 15.70 -17.23 -1.78
N ILE A 213 16.53 -17.65 -2.73
CA ILE A 213 16.36 -17.28 -4.14
C ILE A 213 15.96 -18.53 -4.91
N MET A 214 14.93 -18.43 -5.74
CA MET A 214 14.47 -19.50 -6.62
C MET A 214 14.59 -19.06 -8.07
N VAL A 215 15.15 -19.91 -8.90
CA VAL A 215 15.26 -19.72 -10.35
C VAL A 215 14.67 -20.94 -11.04
N VAL A 216 13.72 -20.72 -11.94
CA VAL A 216 13.12 -21.76 -12.76
C VAL A 216 13.69 -21.67 -14.16
N ILE A 217 14.30 -22.75 -14.64
CA ILE A 217 14.94 -22.83 -15.95
C ILE A 217 14.22 -23.88 -16.79
N ARG A 218 13.77 -23.48 -17.98
CA ARG A 218 13.22 -24.42 -18.95
C ARG A 218 14.35 -25.00 -19.80
N GLU A 219 14.48 -26.31 -19.71
CA GLU A 219 15.40 -27.12 -20.51
C GLU A 219 14.82 -28.53 -20.62
N THR A 220 14.57 -29.01 -21.85
CA THR A 220 13.92 -30.31 -22.09
C THR A 220 14.89 -31.49 -21.89
N GLY A 221 16.20 -31.26 -22.06
CA GLY A 221 17.27 -32.23 -21.86
C GLY A 221 18.06 -32.04 -20.56
N VAL A 222 19.32 -32.47 -20.55
CA VAL A 222 20.19 -32.35 -19.36
C VAL A 222 20.78 -30.95 -19.27
N LEU A 223 20.66 -30.32 -18.09
CA LEU A 223 21.31 -29.05 -17.78
C LEU A 223 22.66 -29.33 -17.08
N ASN A 224 23.75 -28.89 -17.69
CA ASN A 224 25.12 -29.07 -17.21
C ASN A 224 25.65 -27.76 -16.60
N PHE A 225 26.18 -27.84 -15.39
CA PHE A 225 26.75 -26.69 -14.68
C PHE A 225 27.69 -27.14 -13.56
N THR A 226 28.61 -26.26 -13.16
CA THR A 226 29.48 -26.44 -11.98
C THR A 226 28.87 -25.79 -10.74
N GLN A 227 28.40 -24.55 -10.89
CA GLN A 227 27.66 -23.79 -9.89
C GLN A 227 26.54 -23.06 -10.61
N PRO A 228 25.26 -23.21 -10.23
CA PRO A 228 24.17 -22.66 -11.04
C PRO A 228 23.97 -21.15 -10.84
N LEU A 229 24.26 -20.64 -9.64
CA LEU A 229 24.01 -19.26 -9.24
C LEU A 229 25.22 -18.71 -8.49
N PHE A 230 25.59 -17.46 -8.77
CA PHE A 230 26.54 -16.68 -7.99
C PHE A 230 25.79 -15.58 -7.25
N VAL A 231 25.96 -15.48 -5.93
CA VAL A 231 25.33 -14.43 -5.12
C VAL A 231 26.41 -13.68 -4.38
N SER A 232 26.51 -12.37 -4.58
CA SER A 232 27.56 -11.54 -4.00
C SER A 232 27.06 -10.20 -3.49
N SER A 233 27.83 -9.59 -2.60
CA SER A 233 27.64 -8.23 -2.10
C SER A 233 28.97 -7.48 -2.08
N SER A 234 28.97 -6.24 -1.59
CA SER A 234 30.19 -5.48 -1.30
C SER A 234 31.13 -6.18 -0.31
N LYS A 235 30.64 -7.16 0.46
CA LYS A 235 31.42 -7.96 1.42
C LYS A 235 31.99 -9.26 0.85
N GLY A 236 31.63 -9.62 -0.39
CA GLY A 236 32.08 -10.84 -1.05
C GLY A 236 30.95 -11.76 -1.51
N GLU A 237 31.32 -12.92 -2.04
CA GLU A 237 30.41 -13.99 -2.49
C GLU A 237 29.87 -14.81 -1.30
N ILE A 238 28.59 -15.13 -1.34
CA ILE A 238 27.92 -16.02 -0.40
C ILE A 238 27.72 -17.39 -1.05
N LYS A 239 27.96 -18.45 -0.27
CA LYS A 239 27.70 -19.84 -0.66
C LYS A 239 26.31 -20.29 -0.25
N SER A 240 25.71 -21.18 -1.03
CA SER A 240 24.43 -21.81 -0.69
C SER A 240 24.60 -23.12 0.06
N LYS A 241 23.59 -23.49 0.85
CA LYS A 241 23.54 -24.81 1.51
C LYS A 241 23.48 -25.92 0.48
N GLU A 242 22.75 -25.72 -0.61
CA GLU A 242 22.63 -26.66 -1.71
C GLU A 242 23.99 -26.96 -2.36
N GLU A 243 24.85 -25.95 -2.54
CA GLU A 243 26.21 -26.12 -3.06
C GLU A 243 27.10 -26.89 -2.08
N VAL A 244 27.04 -26.55 -0.79
CA VAL A 244 27.84 -27.21 0.26
C VAL A 244 27.43 -28.67 0.49
N GLU A 245 26.13 -28.97 0.41
CA GLU A 245 25.58 -30.30 0.61
C GLU A 245 25.56 -31.13 -0.69
N GLY A 246 25.94 -30.55 -1.83
CA GLY A 246 25.94 -31.22 -3.13
C GLY A 246 24.54 -31.56 -3.65
N ILE A 247 23.53 -30.77 -3.29
CA ILE A 247 22.14 -30.96 -3.73
C ILE A 247 22.01 -30.61 -5.21
N ILE A 248 21.52 -31.56 -5.99
CA ILE A 248 21.27 -31.39 -7.42
C ILE A 248 19.86 -30.80 -7.64
N PRO A 249 19.72 -29.72 -8.42
CA PRO A 249 18.43 -29.15 -8.84
C PRO A 249 17.44 -30.20 -9.35
N GLN A 250 16.21 -30.09 -8.86
CA GLN A 250 15.12 -31.00 -9.22
C GLN A 250 14.26 -30.39 -10.33
N ARG A 251 13.48 -31.23 -11.00
CA ARG A 251 12.44 -30.75 -11.92
C ARG A 251 11.13 -30.54 -11.17
N ASN A 252 10.45 -29.45 -11.47
CA ASN A 252 9.11 -29.17 -10.96
C ASN A 252 8.04 -29.97 -11.74
N LYS A 253 6.76 -29.81 -11.36
CA LYS A 253 5.62 -30.50 -12.00
C LYS A 253 5.45 -30.18 -13.49
N ASN A 254 5.96 -29.05 -13.94
CA ASN A 254 5.92 -28.62 -15.35
C ASN A 254 7.12 -29.16 -16.15
N GLY A 255 8.02 -29.91 -15.50
CA GLY A 255 9.23 -30.44 -16.11
C GLY A 255 10.38 -29.44 -16.18
N ASP A 256 10.26 -28.23 -15.63
CA ASP A 256 11.32 -27.22 -15.62
C ASP A 256 12.29 -27.45 -14.44
N TYR A 257 13.58 -27.12 -14.58
CA TYR A 257 14.54 -27.18 -13.48
C TYR A 257 14.25 -26.08 -12.46
N GLU A 258 14.12 -26.46 -11.20
CA GLU A 258 13.96 -25.56 -10.07
C GLU A 258 15.26 -25.51 -9.27
N ILE A 259 15.91 -24.36 -9.32
CA ILE A 259 17.17 -24.10 -8.63
C ILE A 259 16.87 -23.22 -7.43
N THR A 260 17.14 -23.74 -6.23
CA THR A 260 17.03 -22.98 -4.98
C THR A 260 18.42 -22.63 -4.47
N PHE A 261 18.57 -21.38 -4.03
CA PHE A 261 19.74 -20.89 -3.30
C PHE A 261 19.28 -20.51 -1.89
N THR A 262 19.67 -21.33 -0.91
CA THR A 262 19.52 -21.03 0.51
C THR A 262 20.87 -20.54 1.04
N PRO A 263 21.00 -19.28 1.49
CA PRO A 263 22.24 -18.78 2.07
C PRO A 263 22.78 -19.68 3.21
N THR A 264 24.09 -19.95 3.22
CA THR A 264 24.76 -20.74 4.27
C THR A 264 24.70 -20.10 5.66
N GLY A 265 24.67 -18.77 5.70
CA GLY A 265 24.43 -17.96 6.90
C GLY A 265 23.35 -16.91 6.63
N GLN A 266 22.91 -16.23 7.68
CA GLN A 266 21.98 -15.11 7.57
C GLN A 266 22.58 -14.01 6.67
N LEU A 267 21.78 -13.45 5.77
CA LEU A 267 22.22 -12.34 4.94
C LEU A 267 22.51 -11.11 5.81
N ASP A 268 23.49 -10.31 5.40
CA ASP A 268 23.82 -9.07 6.06
C ASP A 268 22.70 -8.06 5.88
N SER A 269 22.41 -7.31 6.94
CA SER A 269 21.41 -6.24 6.88
C SER A 269 21.86 -5.04 6.04
N ASN A 270 20.91 -4.29 5.47
CA ASN A 270 21.14 -3.08 4.67
C ASN A 270 22.23 -3.30 3.60
N THR A 271 22.22 -4.48 2.98
CA THR A 271 23.25 -4.90 2.05
C THR A 271 22.60 -5.24 0.72
N THR A 272 23.09 -4.62 -0.35
CA THR A 272 22.67 -4.96 -1.71
C THR A 272 23.38 -6.22 -2.16
N TYR A 273 22.59 -7.21 -2.55
CA TYR A 273 23.04 -8.46 -3.13
C TYR A 273 22.77 -8.46 -4.63
N TYR A 274 23.72 -9.01 -5.36
CA TYR A 274 23.63 -9.27 -6.80
C TYR A 274 23.58 -10.77 -7.00
N VAL A 275 22.55 -11.22 -7.70
CA VAL A 275 22.37 -12.62 -8.08
C VAL A 275 22.67 -12.73 -9.57
N TYR A 276 23.60 -13.59 -9.94
CA TYR A 276 23.98 -13.89 -11.31
C TYR A 276 23.71 -15.35 -11.60
N VAL A 277 22.89 -15.61 -12.62
CA VAL A 277 22.74 -16.95 -13.18
C VAL A 277 24.00 -17.28 -13.97
N ASN A 278 24.62 -18.43 -13.70
CA ASN A 278 25.91 -18.76 -14.30
C ASN A 278 25.79 -18.85 -15.84
N PRO A 279 26.47 -17.98 -16.61
CA PRO A 279 26.38 -18.00 -18.07
C PRO A 279 27.06 -19.23 -18.70
N ALA A 280 27.86 -19.98 -17.93
CA ALA A 280 28.51 -21.20 -18.39
C ALA A 280 27.59 -22.43 -18.34
N MET A 281 26.34 -22.31 -17.84
CA MET A 281 25.40 -23.42 -17.89
C MET A 281 25.04 -23.75 -19.34
N THR A 282 25.09 -25.03 -19.68
CA THR A 282 24.81 -25.54 -21.01
C THR A 282 23.80 -26.66 -20.99
N ASN A 283 23.10 -26.87 -22.10
CA ASN A 283 22.37 -28.11 -22.32
C ASN A 283 23.29 -29.21 -22.88
N ALA A 284 22.73 -30.40 -23.14
CA ALA A 284 23.45 -31.53 -23.74
C ALA A 284 24.03 -31.22 -25.14
N LEU A 285 23.50 -30.20 -25.84
CA LEU A 285 23.98 -29.74 -27.14
C LEU A 285 25.10 -28.68 -27.02
N GLY A 286 25.52 -28.34 -25.79
CA GLY A 286 26.55 -27.33 -25.54
C GLY A 286 26.06 -25.88 -25.68
N GLN A 287 24.76 -25.65 -25.87
CA GLN A 287 24.19 -24.31 -25.98
C GLN A 287 24.09 -23.66 -24.60
N ARG A 288 24.60 -22.43 -24.48
CA ARG A 288 24.61 -21.70 -23.21
C ARG A 288 23.27 -21.06 -22.88
N ILE A 289 22.99 -20.93 -21.58
CA ILE A 289 21.86 -20.15 -21.07
C ILE A 289 22.05 -18.66 -21.34
N PHE A 290 20.94 -17.94 -21.52
CA PHE A 290 20.98 -16.48 -21.49
C PHE A 290 21.27 -15.98 -20.06
N PRO A 291 22.34 -15.20 -19.85
CA PRO A 291 22.62 -14.64 -18.53
C PRO A 291 21.49 -13.70 -18.12
N ARG A 292 21.05 -13.87 -16.88
CA ARG A 292 20.20 -12.89 -16.19
C ARG A 292 20.84 -12.61 -14.84
N PHE A 293 20.75 -11.35 -14.45
CA PHE A 293 21.11 -10.93 -13.11
C PHE A 293 19.93 -10.22 -12.48
N LEU A 294 19.90 -10.20 -11.16
CA LEU A 294 19.05 -9.30 -10.42
C LEU A 294 19.82 -8.71 -9.25
N LYS A 295 19.28 -7.62 -8.72
CA LYS A 295 19.75 -7.05 -7.46
C LYS A 295 18.58 -6.94 -6.49
N PHE A 296 18.86 -7.17 -5.22
CA PHE A 296 17.94 -6.87 -4.14
C PHE A 296 18.71 -6.28 -2.96
N THR A 297 18.02 -5.54 -2.10
CA THR A 297 18.61 -5.00 -0.87
C THR A 297 17.91 -5.59 0.33
N THR A 298 18.68 -6.18 1.25
CA THR A 298 18.16 -6.75 2.49
C THR A 298 17.65 -5.68 3.43
N THR A 299 16.71 -6.07 4.28
CA THR A 299 16.23 -5.23 5.38
C THR A 299 17.37 -4.82 6.31
N ASN A 300 17.21 -3.69 7.01
CA ASN A 300 18.15 -3.27 8.04
C ASN A 300 17.97 -4.11 9.33
N ASN A 301 18.96 -4.07 10.23
CA ASN A 301 18.88 -4.76 11.54
C ASN A 301 17.84 -4.16 12.49
N TYR A 302 17.25 -3.03 12.12
CA TYR A 302 16.15 -2.40 12.83
C TYR A 302 14.86 -2.84 12.14
N HIS A 303 13.88 -3.34 12.91
CA HIS A 303 12.56 -3.68 12.40
C HIS A 303 12.11 -2.69 11.30
N ILE A 304 11.75 -3.26 10.15
CA ILE A 304 10.92 -2.70 9.06
C ILE A 304 10.90 -1.18 9.08
N GLY A 305 11.67 -0.55 8.17
CA GLY A 305 11.68 0.90 7.97
C GLY A 305 10.29 1.50 8.15
N ASP A 306 10.09 2.06 9.34
CA ASP A 306 8.81 2.53 9.80
C ASP A 306 8.43 3.76 8.97
N ILE A 307 7.61 3.58 7.93
CA ILE A 307 7.18 4.69 7.07
C ILE A 307 6.37 5.75 7.82
N HIS A 308 5.87 5.41 9.01
CA HIS A 308 5.13 6.28 9.93
C HIS A 308 6.04 6.83 11.06
N GLY A 309 7.36 6.69 10.94
CA GLY A 309 8.29 7.04 12.01
C GLY A 309 9.72 7.25 11.53
N ASN A 310 10.62 7.50 12.49
CA ASN A 310 12.07 7.58 12.26
C ASN A 310 12.52 8.64 11.22
N TYR A 311 11.75 9.72 11.05
CA TYR A 311 12.03 10.77 10.06
C TYR A 311 13.35 11.50 10.29
N SER A 312 13.91 11.46 11.50
CA SER A 312 15.25 11.97 11.79
C SER A 312 16.35 11.21 11.05
N ASN A 313 16.12 9.93 10.73
CA ASN A 313 17.09 9.07 10.04
C ASN A 313 16.71 8.78 8.59
N ASN A 314 15.44 9.00 8.19
CA ASN A 314 14.99 8.82 6.81
C ASN A 314 13.94 9.88 6.41
N THR A 315 14.41 11.08 6.05
CA THR A 315 13.57 12.19 5.60
C THR A 315 12.84 11.93 4.28
N ASN A 316 13.30 10.96 3.48
CA ASN A 316 12.59 10.56 2.27
C ASN A 316 11.22 9.92 2.59
N SER A 317 11.03 9.42 3.82
CA SER A 317 9.75 8.87 4.26
C SER A 317 8.64 9.92 4.31
N CYS A 318 9.01 11.20 4.51
CA CYS A 318 8.05 12.30 4.48
C CYS A 318 7.36 12.40 3.10
N ALA A 319 8.09 12.10 2.02
CA ALA A 319 7.59 12.21 0.65
C ALA A 319 6.56 11.12 0.29
N TYR A 320 6.40 10.08 1.12
CA TYR A 320 5.34 9.09 0.91
C TYR A 320 3.95 9.65 1.20
N CYS A 321 3.85 10.63 2.09
CA CYS A 321 2.58 11.24 2.50
C CYS A 321 2.46 12.69 2.05
N HIS A 322 3.57 13.43 2.03
CA HIS A 322 3.60 14.85 1.73
C HIS A 322 4.21 15.12 0.35
N SER A 323 3.62 16.06 -0.39
CA SER A 323 4.16 16.56 -1.65
C SER A 323 4.33 18.07 -1.57
N THR A 324 5.58 18.54 -1.59
CA THR A 324 5.88 19.98 -1.62
C THR A 324 5.51 20.65 -2.95
N HIS A 325 5.34 19.87 -4.02
CA HIS A 325 5.04 20.37 -5.36
C HIS A 325 3.57 20.26 -5.73
N THR A 326 2.85 19.28 -5.18
CA THR A 326 1.48 18.95 -5.58
C THR A 326 0.53 18.72 -4.41
N GLY A 327 0.97 18.97 -3.16
CA GLY A 327 0.11 18.90 -1.98
C GLY A 327 -0.87 20.08 -1.96
N GLU A 328 -2.16 19.78 -1.77
CA GLU A 328 -3.25 20.78 -1.87
C GLU A 328 -3.72 21.30 -0.50
N THR A 329 -3.20 20.73 0.60
CA THR A 329 -3.52 21.11 1.98
C THR A 329 -2.41 21.97 2.60
N PRO A 330 -2.68 22.71 3.69
CA PRO A 330 -1.65 23.45 4.44
C PRO A 330 -0.50 22.59 4.96
N THR A 331 -0.75 21.29 5.13
CA THR A 331 0.19 20.28 5.60
C THR A 331 0.74 19.41 4.46
N LEU A 332 0.46 19.79 3.21
CA LEU A 332 1.01 19.23 1.97
C LEU A 332 0.68 17.76 1.73
N GLU A 333 -0.37 17.21 2.37
CA GLU A 333 -0.80 15.84 2.12
C GLU A 333 -1.31 15.64 0.69
N GLY A 334 -1.21 14.41 0.22
CA GLY A 334 -2.08 13.90 -0.82
C GLY A 334 -1.47 13.81 -2.21
N GLY A 335 -0.62 14.74 -2.64
CA GLY A 335 0.10 14.67 -3.91
C GLY A 335 -0.67 13.99 -5.08
N LYS A 336 -0.12 12.88 -5.64
CA LYS A 336 -0.76 12.07 -6.70
C LYS A 336 -2.05 11.35 -6.26
N TYR A 337 -2.23 11.11 -4.97
CA TYR A 337 -3.30 10.29 -4.38
C TYR A 337 -4.47 11.13 -3.81
N GLY A 338 -4.39 12.46 -3.89
CA GLY A 338 -5.41 13.41 -3.46
C GLY A 338 -5.40 13.73 -1.96
N ALA A 339 -5.92 14.90 -1.60
CA ALA A 339 -5.89 15.46 -0.24
C ALA A 339 -6.86 14.79 0.77
N THR A 340 -7.70 13.87 0.33
CA THR A 340 -8.60 13.14 1.25
C THR A 340 -7.78 12.12 2.02
N GLU A 341 -7.56 12.37 3.33
CA GLU A 341 -6.73 11.54 4.20
C GLU A 341 -7.10 10.04 4.18
N ASP A 342 -8.38 9.71 4.00
CA ASP A 342 -8.85 8.33 3.83
C ASP A 342 -8.24 7.66 2.59
N ASN A 343 -8.10 8.36 1.47
CA ASN A 343 -7.48 7.78 0.27
C ASN A 343 -5.98 7.60 0.47
N LEU A 344 -5.31 8.54 1.14
CA LEU A 344 -3.86 8.50 1.37
C LEU A 344 -3.45 7.30 2.25
N CYS A 345 -4.13 7.12 3.39
CA CYS A 345 -3.82 6.02 4.31
C CYS A 345 -4.13 4.65 3.69
N MET A 346 -5.25 4.58 2.96
CA MET A 346 -5.75 3.33 2.40
C MET A 346 -4.96 2.84 1.19
N VAL A 347 -4.12 3.67 0.54
CA VAL A 347 -3.18 3.19 -0.49
C VAL A 347 -2.28 2.06 0.04
N CYS A 348 -1.91 2.14 1.32
CA CYS A 348 -1.16 1.07 1.99
C CYS A 348 -2.08 0.15 2.78
N HIS A 349 -3.10 0.70 3.45
CA HIS A 349 -4.00 -0.01 4.35
C HIS A 349 -5.26 -0.61 3.68
N ASP A 350 -5.19 -0.98 2.40
CA ASP A 350 -6.29 -1.69 1.71
C ASP A 350 -6.21 -3.22 1.85
N GLY A 351 -5.17 -3.73 2.51
CA GLY A 351 -4.91 -5.15 2.67
C GLY A 351 -4.13 -5.80 1.52
N THR A 352 -3.75 -5.06 0.48
CA THR A 352 -3.01 -5.60 -0.68
C THR A 352 -1.50 -5.55 -0.50
N ASN A 353 -0.99 -4.60 0.30
CA ASN A 353 0.44 -4.34 0.49
C ASN A 353 1.02 -4.96 1.78
N GLY A 354 0.35 -5.98 2.34
CA GLY A 354 0.75 -6.61 3.61
C GLY A 354 0.48 -5.75 4.87
N SER A 355 0.11 -4.48 4.70
CA SER A 355 -0.43 -3.65 5.78
C SER A 355 -1.89 -4.00 6.04
N PRO A 356 -2.31 -4.16 7.31
CA PRO A 356 -3.66 -4.59 7.63
C PRO A 356 -4.68 -3.52 7.24
N MET A 357 -5.77 -3.97 6.63
CA MET A 357 -6.95 -3.14 6.39
C MET A 357 -7.64 -2.82 7.72
N PRO A 358 -8.11 -1.58 7.96
CA PRO A 358 -8.88 -1.29 9.15
C PRO A 358 -10.12 -2.19 9.22
N ASP A 359 -10.32 -2.81 10.38
CA ASP A 359 -11.48 -3.68 10.60
C ASP A 359 -12.76 -2.95 10.24
N LYS A 360 -13.68 -3.63 9.55
CA LYS A 360 -15.01 -3.08 9.22
C LYS A 360 -14.96 -1.74 8.46
N TYR A 361 -13.86 -1.44 7.76
CA TYR A 361 -13.69 -0.20 7.00
C TYR A 361 -14.84 0.08 6.01
N ASN A 362 -15.48 -0.94 5.42
CA ASN A 362 -16.58 -0.75 4.47
C ASN A 362 -17.98 -0.62 5.11
N SER A 363 -18.07 -0.44 6.42
CA SER A 363 -19.37 -0.39 7.12
C SER A 363 -20.12 0.93 6.90
N THR A 364 -21.43 0.89 7.15
CA THR A 364 -22.34 2.03 6.90
C THR A 364 -22.07 3.25 7.79
N ASN A 365 -21.66 3.05 9.05
CA ASN A 365 -21.38 4.13 10.00
C ASN A 365 -19.91 4.07 10.41
N LYS A 366 -19.24 5.22 10.48
CA LYS A 366 -17.81 5.36 10.86
C LYS A 366 -17.58 6.70 11.54
N HIS A 367 -16.50 6.82 12.32
CA HIS A 367 -16.10 8.11 12.92
C HIS A 367 -15.78 9.19 11.88
N ASN A 368 -15.29 8.80 10.69
CA ASN A 368 -14.90 9.70 9.61
C ASN A 368 -16.04 10.08 8.63
N GLN A 369 -17.29 9.70 8.91
CA GLN A 369 -18.43 9.92 8.02
C GLN A 369 -19.32 11.14 8.36
N HIS A 370 -18.89 12.02 9.28
CA HIS A 370 -19.69 13.20 9.63
C HIS A 370 -19.53 14.32 8.59
N THR A 371 -20.62 14.60 7.85
CA THR A 371 -20.69 15.65 6.81
C THR A 371 -20.87 17.06 7.35
N ASP A 372 -21.07 17.22 8.67
CA ASP A 372 -21.29 18.53 9.26
C ASP A 372 -19.98 19.31 9.36
N ALA A 373 -19.96 20.49 8.75
CA ALA A 373 -18.85 21.46 8.77
C ALA A 373 -18.39 21.90 10.19
N GLN A 374 -19.03 21.38 11.24
CA GLN A 374 -18.79 21.69 12.66
C GLN A 374 -18.01 20.60 13.42
N VAL A 375 -17.82 19.39 12.88
CA VAL A 375 -17.02 18.34 13.54
C VAL A 375 -15.67 18.21 12.83
N LYS A 376 -14.76 19.15 13.06
CA LYS A 376 -13.39 19.14 12.48
C LYS A 376 -12.47 18.07 13.09
N ASP A 377 -12.89 17.42 14.17
CA ASP A 377 -11.97 16.70 15.06
C ASP A 377 -12.10 15.17 15.01
N SER A 378 -12.97 14.61 14.15
CA SER A 378 -13.13 13.15 13.99
C SER A 378 -13.09 12.67 12.54
N GLN A 379 -12.66 13.52 11.59
CA GLN A 379 -12.88 13.27 10.16
C GLN A 379 -11.84 12.36 9.50
N SER A 380 -10.85 11.85 10.24
CA SER A 380 -9.76 11.09 9.62
C SER A 380 -9.04 10.13 10.55
N CYS A 381 -8.23 9.25 9.93
CA CYS A 381 -7.32 8.34 10.61
C CYS A 381 -6.40 9.07 11.61
N THR A 382 -5.96 10.27 11.26
CA THR A 382 -5.01 11.06 12.07
C THR A 382 -5.63 11.64 13.35
N SER A 383 -6.97 11.62 13.48
CA SER A 383 -7.66 12.03 14.70
C SER A 383 -7.41 11.05 15.86
N CYS A 384 -7.12 9.78 15.56
CA CYS A 384 -6.82 8.75 16.55
C CYS A 384 -5.36 8.26 16.46
N HIS A 385 -4.81 8.21 15.25
CA HIS A 385 -3.45 7.75 14.99
C HIS A 385 -2.51 8.93 14.73
N ASN A 386 -1.26 8.79 15.14
CA ASN A 386 -0.19 9.70 14.80
C ASN A 386 0.69 9.03 13.74
N PRO A 387 0.56 9.41 12.45
CA PRO A 387 1.37 8.84 11.38
C PRO A 387 2.83 9.26 11.49
N HIS A 388 3.19 10.16 12.43
CA HIS A 388 4.58 10.50 12.71
C HIS A 388 5.19 9.73 13.89
N ALA A 389 4.37 8.97 14.63
CA ALA A 389 4.83 8.22 15.78
C ALA A 389 5.45 6.90 15.34
N SER A 390 6.70 6.67 15.77
CA SER A 390 7.32 5.38 15.56
C SER A 390 6.57 4.26 16.26
N TRP A 391 6.54 3.10 15.62
CA TRP A 391 6.05 1.87 16.24
C TRP A 391 6.88 1.55 17.48
N THR A 392 6.19 1.19 18.56
CA THR A 392 6.78 0.68 19.80
C THR A 392 5.91 -0.44 20.32
N GLU A 393 6.46 -1.30 21.18
CA GLU A 393 5.68 -2.36 21.83
C GLU A 393 4.50 -1.79 22.64
N ASP A 394 4.71 -0.63 23.28
CA ASP A 394 3.69 0.06 24.08
C ASP A 394 2.66 0.83 23.23
N ASN A 395 2.99 1.19 21.99
CA ASN A 395 2.10 1.89 21.07
C ASN A 395 2.14 1.28 19.66
N PRO A 396 1.68 0.03 19.50
CA PRO A 396 1.79 -0.70 18.24
C PRO A 396 0.83 -0.15 17.17
N ALA A 397 -0.24 0.53 17.59
CA ALA A 397 -1.20 1.18 16.73
C ALA A 397 -0.83 2.65 16.44
N ARG A 398 0.30 3.15 16.93
CA ARG A 398 0.76 4.54 16.75
C ARG A 398 -0.34 5.55 17.10
N LEU A 399 -1.00 5.37 18.24
CA LEU A 399 -2.03 6.28 18.72
C LEU A 399 -1.46 7.68 18.96
N GLN A 400 -2.33 8.68 18.85
CA GLN A 400 -2.05 10.08 19.19
C GLN A 400 -1.43 10.19 20.58
N SER A 401 -0.65 11.25 20.81
CA SER A 401 0.09 11.43 22.06
C SER A 401 -0.15 12.82 22.63
N VAL A 402 -0.17 12.93 23.96
CA VAL A 402 -0.35 14.20 24.67
C VAL A 402 0.89 14.56 25.47
N GLN A 403 1.18 15.85 25.55
CA GLN A 403 2.23 16.36 26.42
C GLN A 403 1.70 16.40 27.85
N VAL A 404 2.22 15.50 28.70
CA VAL A 404 1.87 15.48 30.12
C VAL A 404 2.75 16.48 30.87
N ALA A 405 2.13 17.30 31.72
CA ALA A 405 2.85 18.27 32.54
C ALA A 405 3.91 17.57 33.41
N GLY A 406 5.18 17.99 33.30
CA GLY A 406 6.31 17.39 34.01
C GLY A 406 6.97 16.22 33.29
N SER A 407 6.46 15.78 32.13
CA SER A 407 7.12 14.80 31.27
C SER A 407 7.99 15.50 30.22
N SER A 408 9.22 15.02 30.02
CA SER A 408 10.09 15.46 28.91
C SER A 408 9.70 14.84 27.56
N HIS A 409 8.82 13.84 27.56
CA HIS A 409 8.35 13.13 26.37
C HIS A 409 6.82 13.17 26.25
N PHE A 410 6.33 13.19 25.01
CA PHE A 410 4.91 12.98 24.73
C PHE A 410 4.53 11.56 25.14
N GLN A 411 3.38 11.43 25.81
CA GLN A 411 2.86 10.14 26.25
C GLN A 411 1.77 9.70 25.26
N PRO A 412 1.88 8.51 24.67
CA PRO A 412 0.80 7.95 23.86
C PRO A 412 -0.52 7.91 24.62
N LEU A 413 -1.60 8.28 23.93
CA LEU A 413 -2.95 8.02 24.40
C LEU A 413 -3.19 6.51 24.38
N THR A 414 -4.01 6.08 25.31
CA THR A 414 -4.27 4.68 25.61
C THR A 414 -5.65 4.28 25.11
N TYR A 415 -5.72 3.08 24.54
CA TYR A 415 -6.96 2.40 24.21
C TYR A 415 -6.79 0.90 24.45
N LYS A 416 -7.13 0.44 25.65
CA LYS A 416 -7.07 -0.98 25.98
C LYS A 416 -8.37 -1.68 25.57
N LYS A 417 -8.21 -2.80 24.85
CA LYS A 417 -9.31 -3.64 24.39
C LYS A 417 -9.76 -4.62 25.49
N ALA A 418 -10.82 -5.35 25.19
CA ALA A 418 -11.32 -6.45 26.01
C ALA A 418 -10.19 -7.38 26.45
N GLY A 419 -10.20 -7.79 27.72
CA GLY A 419 -9.21 -8.69 28.32
C GLY A 419 -7.87 -8.05 28.73
N THR A 420 -7.58 -6.81 28.30
CA THR A 420 -6.35 -6.09 28.67
C THR A 420 -6.58 -4.85 29.52
N THR A 421 -7.82 -4.38 29.60
CA THR A 421 -8.19 -3.21 30.39
C THR A 421 -8.27 -3.52 31.89
N THR A 422 -8.01 -2.53 32.73
CA THR A 422 -8.34 -2.55 34.16
C THR A 422 -9.67 -1.87 34.46
N GLY A 423 -10.26 -1.19 33.46
CA GLY A 423 -11.55 -0.51 33.55
C GLY A 423 -11.47 0.90 34.14
N LYS A 424 -10.29 1.52 34.10
CA LYS A 424 -10.05 2.87 34.60
C LYS A 424 -9.98 3.89 33.47
N ALA A 425 -10.22 5.17 33.76
CA ALA A 425 -10.14 6.25 32.76
C ALA A 425 -8.79 6.27 32.00
N GLU A 426 -7.69 5.96 32.70
CA GLU A 426 -6.33 5.87 32.13
C GLU A 426 -6.16 4.78 31.08
N ASP A 427 -7.08 3.82 30.96
CA ASP A 427 -7.06 2.79 29.91
C ASP A 427 -7.69 3.28 28.59
N PHE A 428 -8.41 4.41 28.60
CA PHE A 428 -9.25 4.88 27.51
C PHE A 428 -9.01 6.34 27.12
N THR A 429 -7.82 6.89 27.44
CA THR A 429 -7.53 8.31 27.24
C THR A 429 -7.66 8.76 25.78
N LEU A 430 -7.51 7.85 24.81
CA LEU A 430 -7.77 8.13 23.39
C LEU A 430 -9.21 8.60 23.16
N CYS A 431 -10.18 7.82 23.64
CA CYS A 431 -11.62 8.11 23.47
C CYS A 431 -12.01 9.33 24.30
N LEU A 432 -11.53 9.39 25.55
CA LEU A 432 -11.87 10.44 26.50
C LEU A 432 -11.29 11.81 26.13
N ASN A 433 -10.33 11.88 25.20
CA ASN A 433 -9.81 13.15 24.68
C ASN A 433 -10.85 13.92 23.84
N CYS A 434 -11.82 13.22 23.25
CA CYS A 434 -12.95 13.84 22.53
C CYS A 434 -14.26 13.74 23.34
N HIS A 435 -14.44 12.65 24.08
CA HIS A 435 -15.65 12.38 24.85
C HIS A 435 -15.62 12.96 26.30
N ASP A 436 -15.09 14.18 26.43
CA ASP A 436 -14.98 14.93 27.69
C ASP A 436 -16.09 16.00 27.87
N GLY A 437 -17.00 16.13 26.91
CA GLY A 437 -18.03 17.16 26.89
C GLY A 437 -17.68 18.41 26.09
N LYS A 438 -16.44 18.55 25.60
CA LYS A 438 -16.03 19.71 24.78
C LYS A 438 -16.21 19.46 23.30
N LYS A 439 -15.78 18.29 22.81
CA LYS A 439 -15.85 17.91 21.38
C LYS A 439 -17.02 16.99 21.10
N ALA A 440 -17.27 16.04 21.99
CA ALA A 440 -18.37 15.09 21.93
C ALA A 440 -19.02 14.92 23.31
N SER A 441 -20.01 14.04 23.41
CA SER A 441 -20.73 13.74 24.65
C SER A 441 -19.76 13.43 25.81
N ASN A 442 -20.04 13.99 26.98
CA ASN A 442 -19.25 13.77 28.19
C ASN A 442 -19.52 12.39 28.78
N ILE A 443 -18.81 11.36 28.32
CA ILE A 443 -18.81 10.06 29.00
C ILE A 443 -17.65 9.93 30.00
N LYS A 444 -16.65 10.81 29.93
CA LYS A 444 -15.50 10.86 30.86
C LYS A 444 -15.92 10.89 32.33
N GLN A 445 -17.00 11.59 32.65
CA GLN A 445 -17.57 11.61 34.00
C GLN A 445 -17.88 10.23 34.57
N TYR A 446 -18.30 9.24 33.75
CA TYR A 446 -18.62 7.88 34.22
C TYR A 446 -17.38 7.02 34.51
N TYR A 447 -16.19 7.54 34.21
CA TYR A 447 -14.90 6.89 34.47
C TYR A 447 -14.05 7.61 35.54
N GLU A 448 -14.43 8.83 35.94
CA GLU A 448 -13.66 9.66 36.88
C GLU A 448 -14.45 10.05 38.14
N ASP A 449 -15.77 10.28 38.01
CA ASP A 449 -16.59 10.61 39.17
C ASP A 449 -16.80 9.37 40.03
N LYS A 450 -16.31 9.43 41.27
CA LYS A 450 -16.35 8.30 42.21
C LYS A 450 -17.78 7.86 42.53
N THR A 451 -18.73 8.78 42.59
CA THR A 451 -20.14 8.48 42.89
C THR A 451 -20.76 7.74 41.73
N LEU A 452 -20.64 8.28 40.52
CA LEU A 452 -21.18 7.65 39.30
C LEU A 452 -20.56 6.28 39.04
N LEU A 453 -19.24 6.15 39.25
CA LEU A 453 -18.54 4.87 39.16
C LEU A 453 -19.05 3.83 40.14
N THR A 454 -19.28 4.21 41.39
CA THR A 454 -19.73 3.28 42.45
C THR A 454 -21.17 2.80 42.19
N GLU A 455 -22.00 3.68 41.67
CA GLU A 455 -23.41 3.40 41.34
C GLU A 455 -23.58 2.65 40.01
N SER A 456 -22.57 2.68 39.13
CA SER A 456 -22.60 2.01 37.83
C SER A 456 -22.76 0.50 37.96
N GLY A 457 -23.75 -0.06 37.27
CA GLY A 457 -23.94 -1.50 37.06
C GLY A 457 -22.89 -2.12 36.14
N HIS A 458 -22.21 -1.31 35.33
CA HIS A 458 -21.13 -1.74 34.43
C HIS A 458 -19.73 -1.63 35.05
N ASN A 459 -19.63 -1.13 36.28
CA ASN A 459 -18.42 -1.23 37.08
C ASN A 459 -18.35 -2.63 37.73
N ILE A 460 -17.59 -3.53 37.10
CA ILE A 460 -17.52 -4.95 37.45
C ILE A 460 -16.08 -5.41 37.66
N THR A 461 -15.93 -6.43 38.51
CA THR A 461 -14.73 -7.27 38.55
C THR A 461 -14.93 -8.48 37.67
N ALA A 462 -13.98 -8.80 36.79
CA ALA A 462 -14.01 -10.00 35.98
C ALA A 462 -14.04 -11.28 36.83
N ALA A 463 -14.70 -12.33 36.32
CA ALA A 463 -14.74 -13.66 36.93
C ALA A 463 -13.96 -14.72 36.13
N ASP A 464 -13.54 -14.40 34.91
CA ASP A 464 -12.79 -15.28 34.00
C ASP A 464 -11.25 -15.21 34.18
N GLY A 465 -10.77 -14.39 35.11
CA GLY A 465 -9.35 -14.15 35.36
C GLY A 465 -8.75 -12.97 34.60
N SER A 466 -9.53 -12.26 33.78
CA SER A 466 -9.09 -11.01 33.13
C SER A 466 -8.76 -9.91 34.14
N THR A 467 -7.99 -8.91 33.71
CA THR A 467 -7.55 -7.79 34.57
C THR A 467 -8.63 -6.77 34.91
N LEU A 468 -9.83 -6.90 34.35
CA LEU A 468 -10.90 -5.91 34.53
C LEU A 468 -11.36 -5.88 36.00
N ASN A 469 -11.25 -4.71 36.60
CA ASN A 469 -11.79 -4.40 37.93
C ASN A 469 -12.27 -2.94 37.96
N GLY A 470 -13.26 -2.66 37.12
CA GLY A 470 -13.67 -1.30 36.75
C GLY A 470 -14.80 -1.30 35.73
N GLN A 471 -14.93 -0.18 35.02
CA GLN A 471 -15.90 -0.04 33.93
C GLN A 471 -15.53 -0.91 32.73
N LEU A 472 -16.55 -1.40 32.01
CA LEU A 472 -16.38 -2.12 30.74
C LEU A 472 -15.52 -1.32 29.74
N ALA A 473 -14.81 -2.03 28.87
CA ALA A 473 -14.03 -1.41 27.81
C ALA A 473 -14.96 -0.83 26.74
N CYS A 474 -14.57 0.28 26.11
CA CYS A 474 -15.31 0.83 24.96
C CYS A 474 -15.46 -0.22 23.85
N ALA A 475 -14.41 -1.02 23.64
CA ALA A 475 -14.34 -2.12 22.68
C ALA A 475 -15.35 -3.25 22.94
N ASP A 476 -15.93 -3.35 24.14
CA ASP A 476 -16.93 -4.37 24.46
C ASP A 476 -18.26 -4.09 23.74
N CYS A 477 -18.53 -2.81 23.43
CA CYS A 477 -19.77 -2.37 22.80
C CYS A 477 -19.57 -1.68 21.45
N HIS A 478 -18.42 -1.04 21.20
CA HIS A 478 -18.18 -0.22 20.02
C HIS A 478 -17.12 -0.79 19.06
N GLU A 479 -17.32 -0.56 17.77
CA GLU A 479 -16.31 -0.72 16.72
C GLU A 479 -15.69 0.64 16.39
N THR A 480 -14.37 0.78 16.56
CA THR A 480 -13.69 2.08 16.43
C THR A 480 -13.54 2.56 14.99
N HIS A 481 -13.42 1.63 14.03
CA HIS A 481 -13.26 1.97 12.61
C HIS A 481 -14.61 2.08 11.88
N GLY A 482 -15.57 1.21 12.18
CA GLY A 482 -16.89 1.26 11.56
C GLY A 482 -17.84 0.15 12.00
N SER A 483 -19.14 0.41 11.89
CA SER A 483 -20.20 -0.58 12.12
C SER A 483 -21.41 -0.35 11.21
N ASN A 484 -22.14 -1.42 10.90
CA ASN A 484 -23.43 -1.32 10.23
C ASN A 484 -24.54 -0.84 11.17
N ASN A 485 -24.31 -0.90 12.48
CA ASN A 485 -25.22 -0.35 13.49
C ASN A 485 -24.94 1.13 13.73
N ILE A 486 -25.99 1.89 14.02
CA ILE A 486 -25.86 3.28 14.43
C ILE A 486 -25.11 3.37 15.76
N MET A 487 -24.50 4.53 16.03
CA MET A 487 -23.64 4.75 17.20
C MET A 487 -22.40 3.84 17.26
N LEU A 488 -22.00 3.27 16.12
CA LEU A 488 -20.81 2.41 15.99
C LEU A 488 -20.85 1.18 16.89
N LEU A 489 -22.04 0.63 17.15
CA LEU A 489 -22.19 -0.50 18.05
C LEU A 489 -21.81 -1.82 17.38
N ARG A 490 -21.18 -2.72 18.13
CA ARG A 490 -20.84 -4.06 17.67
C ARG A 490 -22.12 -4.84 17.33
N GLU A 491 -22.05 -5.62 16.27
CA GLU A 491 -23.10 -6.61 15.95
C GLU A 491 -23.05 -7.79 16.91
N GLU A 492 -21.84 -8.17 17.33
CA GLU A 492 -21.57 -9.32 18.17
C GLU A 492 -21.11 -8.84 19.55
N LEU A 493 -21.99 -9.04 20.53
CA LEU A 493 -21.82 -8.63 21.91
C LEU A 493 -21.51 -9.84 22.78
N GLY A 494 -20.62 -9.66 23.76
CA GLY A 494 -20.09 -10.74 24.59
C GLY A 494 -18.77 -11.30 24.08
N ASN A 495 -18.24 -12.25 24.86
CA ASN A 495 -16.96 -12.91 24.60
C ASN A 495 -17.11 -14.22 23.81
N VAL A 496 -18.34 -14.61 23.47
CA VAL A 496 -18.64 -15.86 22.75
C VAL A 496 -19.18 -15.51 21.37
N LYS A 497 -18.76 -16.31 20.38
CA LYS A 497 -19.27 -16.15 19.01
C LYS A 497 -20.78 -16.44 18.96
N VAL A 498 -21.58 -15.51 18.45
CA VAL A 498 -23.04 -15.62 18.35
C VAL A 498 -23.48 -15.97 16.93
N ALA A 499 -24.61 -16.67 16.80
CA ALA A 499 -25.22 -16.91 15.49
C ALA A 499 -25.69 -15.59 14.86
N ASP A 500 -25.78 -15.55 13.53
CA ASP A 500 -26.18 -14.32 12.80
C ASP A 500 -27.58 -13.80 13.19
N THR A 501 -28.47 -14.68 13.65
CA THR A 501 -29.79 -14.33 14.19
C THR A 501 -29.72 -13.62 15.54
N ASP A 502 -28.66 -13.87 16.30
CA ASP A 502 -28.48 -13.36 17.66
C ASP A 502 -27.66 -12.07 17.69
N LYS A 503 -27.02 -11.70 16.57
CA LYS A 503 -26.36 -10.40 16.41
C LYS A 503 -27.33 -9.24 16.64
N PHE A 504 -26.82 -8.16 17.22
CA PHE A 504 -27.51 -6.88 17.27
C PHE A 504 -27.51 -6.23 15.89
N LYS A 505 -28.70 -5.79 15.46
CA LYS A 505 -28.90 -5.02 14.23
C LYS A 505 -29.83 -3.87 14.54
N THR A 506 -29.37 -2.65 14.28
CA THR A 506 -30.24 -1.47 14.35
C THR A 506 -31.35 -1.57 13.31
N THR A 507 -32.55 -1.15 13.68
CA THR A 507 -33.67 -0.94 12.77
C THR A 507 -33.87 0.55 12.47
N GLY A 508 -34.00 0.92 11.20
CA GLY A 508 -34.18 2.31 10.80
C GLY A 508 -32.89 3.14 10.82
N THR A 509 -33.02 4.46 10.83
CA THR A 509 -31.88 5.41 10.73
C THR A 509 -31.66 6.25 11.97
N SER A 510 -32.50 6.11 13.00
CA SER A 510 -32.42 6.91 14.24
C SER A 510 -32.36 6.02 15.48
N TRP A 511 -31.65 6.47 16.51
CA TRP A 511 -31.63 5.81 17.81
C TRP A 511 -32.93 6.09 18.56
N ASP A 512 -33.77 5.08 18.70
CA ASP A 512 -35.07 5.13 19.38
C ASP A 512 -35.15 4.10 20.53
N ALA A 513 -36.27 4.12 21.26
CA ALA A 513 -36.48 3.24 22.40
C ALA A 513 -36.45 1.75 22.03
N VAL A 514 -36.83 1.39 20.79
CA VAL A 514 -36.82 0.00 20.31
C VAL A 514 -35.38 -0.45 20.12
N ASN A 515 -34.56 0.32 19.40
CA ASN A 515 -33.15 0.03 19.20
C ASN A 515 -32.39 -0.04 20.52
N GLU A 516 -32.64 0.91 21.43
CA GLU A 516 -31.99 0.94 22.74
C GLU A 516 -32.33 -0.30 23.57
N ARG A 517 -33.61 -0.66 23.65
CA ARG A 517 -34.06 -1.84 24.40
C ARG A 517 -33.49 -3.12 23.80
N GLN A 518 -33.57 -3.27 22.47
CA GLN A 518 -33.02 -4.43 21.78
C GLN A 518 -31.52 -4.58 22.02
N PHE A 519 -30.76 -3.48 22.01
CA PHE A 519 -29.33 -3.49 22.29
C PHE A 519 -29.04 -3.98 23.71
N CYS A 520 -29.66 -3.35 24.72
CA CYS A 520 -29.42 -3.70 26.12
C CYS A 520 -29.75 -5.18 26.40
N LEU A 521 -30.85 -5.69 25.83
CA LEU A 521 -31.28 -7.08 25.98
C LEU A 521 -30.37 -8.10 25.29
N LYS A 522 -29.42 -7.69 24.45
CA LYS A 522 -28.39 -8.61 23.94
C LYS A 522 -27.39 -9.02 25.00
N CYS A 523 -27.19 -8.23 26.05
CA CYS A 523 -26.37 -8.59 27.21
C CYS A 523 -27.22 -8.94 28.43
N HIS A 524 -28.37 -8.28 28.59
CA HIS A 524 -29.35 -8.54 29.64
C HIS A 524 -30.36 -9.60 29.20
N ASN A 525 -29.91 -10.84 29.09
CA ASN A 525 -30.73 -12.00 28.71
C ASN A 525 -30.42 -13.26 29.54
N ASN A 526 -29.58 -13.14 30.56
CA ASN A 526 -29.06 -14.22 31.40
C ASN A 526 -28.09 -15.20 30.70
N THR A 527 -27.78 -15.03 29.40
CA THR A 527 -26.97 -15.99 28.62
C THR A 527 -25.71 -15.39 28.03
N THR A 528 -25.73 -14.12 27.63
CA THR A 528 -24.57 -13.45 27.04
C THR A 528 -23.53 -13.18 28.13
N GLU A 529 -22.35 -13.76 27.95
CA GLU A 529 -21.25 -13.64 28.90
C GLU A 529 -20.29 -12.52 28.49
N VAL A 530 -19.94 -11.69 29.48
CA VAL A 530 -18.92 -10.64 29.40
C VAL A 530 -18.05 -10.76 30.66
N TYR A 531 -16.76 -11.07 30.49
CA TYR A 531 -15.79 -11.28 31.58
C TYR A 531 -16.21 -12.33 32.63
N GLY A 532 -16.76 -13.48 32.20
CA GLY A 532 -17.25 -14.51 33.12
C GLY A 532 -18.54 -14.14 33.86
N LYS A 533 -19.24 -13.08 33.45
CA LYS A 533 -20.51 -12.63 34.04
C LYS A 533 -21.61 -12.54 32.99
N THR A 534 -22.83 -12.87 33.38
CA THR A 534 -24.02 -12.66 32.56
C THR A 534 -24.85 -11.49 33.11
N GLY A 535 -25.43 -10.70 32.22
CA GLY A 535 -26.35 -9.63 32.60
C GLY A 535 -27.73 -10.22 32.90
N PRO A 536 -28.23 -10.15 34.15
CA PRO A 536 -29.55 -10.69 34.44
C PRO A 536 -30.64 -9.81 33.83
N PHE A 537 -31.71 -10.46 33.36
CA PHE A 537 -32.98 -9.80 33.06
C PHE A 537 -34.08 -10.47 33.86
N LEU A 538 -34.58 -9.72 34.84
CA LEU A 538 -35.54 -10.21 35.83
C LEU A 538 -36.94 -9.70 35.47
N PHE A 539 -37.88 -10.63 35.29
CA PHE A 539 -39.30 -10.29 35.12
C PHE A 539 -39.97 -9.88 36.42
N LYS A 540 -39.41 -10.32 37.55
CA LYS A 540 -39.96 -10.15 38.89
C LYS A 540 -38.88 -9.68 39.87
N ASN A 541 -39.30 -8.96 40.91
CA ASN A 541 -38.43 -8.55 42.01
C ASN A 541 -38.27 -9.67 43.05
N ASP A 542 -37.49 -9.42 44.10
CA ASP A 542 -37.26 -10.38 45.19
C ASP A 542 -38.53 -10.76 45.97
N SER A 543 -39.59 -9.97 45.84
CA SER A 543 -40.93 -10.24 46.40
C SER A 543 -41.85 -11.00 45.44
N ASP A 544 -41.33 -11.52 44.32
CA ASP A 544 -42.08 -12.20 43.24
C ASP A 544 -43.12 -11.31 42.51
N GLU A 545 -43.00 -9.99 42.62
CA GLU A 545 -43.87 -9.02 41.93
C GLU A 545 -43.31 -8.64 40.56
N PRO A 546 -44.15 -8.44 39.53
CA PRO A 546 -43.69 -8.01 38.20
C PRO A 546 -42.92 -6.69 38.24
N ILE A 547 -41.74 -6.66 37.63
CA ILE A 547 -40.97 -5.41 37.46
C ILE A 547 -41.56 -4.65 36.27
N ILE A 548 -41.95 -3.40 36.51
CA ILE A 548 -42.47 -2.48 35.49
C ILE A 548 -41.37 -2.20 34.47
N GLY A 549 -41.69 -2.28 33.17
CA GLY A 549 -40.72 -2.09 32.09
C GLY A 549 -39.92 -3.34 31.74
N HIS A 550 -40.09 -4.45 32.48
CA HIS A 550 -39.40 -5.71 32.27
C HIS A 550 -40.30 -6.83 31.73
N GLN A 551 -41.52 -6.50 31.31
CA GLN A 551 -42.42 -7.47 30.69
C GLN A 551 -42.18 -7.55 29.18
N THR A 552 -42.57 -8.66 28.56
CA THR A 552 -42.36 -8.92 27.12
C THR A 552 -43.06 -7.91 26.21
N GLN A 553 -44.16 -7.32 26.67
CA GLN A 553 -44.94 -6.31 25.96
C GLN A 553 -44.44 -4.87 26.17
N ASP A 554 -43.50 -4.66 27.09
CA ASP A 554 -43.01 -3.33 27.41
C ASP A 554 -42.08 -2.84 26.30
N VAL A 555 -42.35 -1.62 25.81
CA VAL A 555 -41.61 -0.94 24.73
C VAL A 555 -40.79 0.25 25.24
N GLN A 556 -40.79 0.48 26.55
CA GLN A 556 -40.08 1.57 27.19
C GLN A 556 -38.55 1.38 27.06
N SER A 557 -37.85 2.50 26.86
CA SER A 557 -36.39 2.52 26.83
C SER A 557 -35.81 2.17 28.20
N CYS A 558 -34.70 1.45 28.21
CA CYS A 558 -34.00 1.08 29.45
C CYS A 558 -33.52 2.33 30.19
N SER A 559 -33.16 3.39 29.46
CA SER A 559 -32.64 4.65 29.97
C SER A 559 -33.59 5.39 30.89
N SER A 560 -34.89 5.23 30.70
CA SER A 560 -35.89 5.90 31.54
C SER A 560 -35.81 5.51 33.02
N CYS A 561 -35.28 4.32 33.32
CA CYS A 561 -35.06 3.83 34.67
C CYS A 561 -33.57 3.64 35.01
N HIS A 562 -32.75 3.23 34.05
CA HIS A 562 -31.33 2.94 34.26
C HIS A 562 -30.39 4.10 33.90
N GLY A 563 -30.86 5.12 33.18
CA GLY A 563 -30.08 6.28 32.76
C GLY A 563 -29.94 7.37 33.82
N GLY A 564 -30.07 7.01 35.10
CA GLY A 564 -29.89 7.90 36.25
C GLY A 564 -30.61 9.24 36.14
N ALA A 565 -29.91 10.33 36.45
CA ALA A 565 -30.52 11.65 36.53
C ALA A 565 -30.90 12.22 35.15
N SER A 566 -30.13 11.89 34.11
CA SER A 566 -30.39 12.36 32.75
C SER A 566 -31.49 11.57 32.04
N GLN A 567 -31.78 10.35 32.51
CA GLN A 567 -32.64 9.37 31.84
C GLN A 567 -32.24 9.11 30.37
N SER A 568 -30.98 9.38 30.04
CA SER A 568 -30.45 9.29 28.68
C SER A 568 -29.84 7.92 28.41
N TYR A 569 -29.87 7.48 27.15
CA TYR A 569 -29.22 6.25 26.73
C TYR A 569 -27.70 6.29 26.93
N ILE A 570 -27.09 7.49 26.91
CA ILE A 570 -25.66 7.68 27.17
C ILE A 570 -25.34 7.28 28.60
N GLU A 571 -26.09 7.79 29.58
CA GLU A 571 -25.91 7.42 31.00
C GLU A 571 -26.24 5.94 31.23
N ALA A 572 -27.31 5.43 30.60
CA ALA A 572 -27.70 4.03 30.73
C ALA A 572 -26.68 3.04 30.17
N ALA A 573 -25.89 3.44 29.15
CA ALA A 573 -24.86 2.59 28.58
C ALA A 573 -23.52 2.68 29.35
N HIS A 574 -23.12 3.88 29.78
CA HIS A 574 -21.77 4.13 30.31
C HIS A 574 -21.70 4.19 31.84
N GLY A 575 -22.82 4.43 32.51
CA GLY A 575 -22.92 4.43 33.96
C GLY A 575 -24.32 4.05 34.44
N PRO A 576 -24.89 2.91 33.98
CA PRO A 576 -26.26 2.53 34.32
C PRO A 576 -26.43 2.44 35.82
N LYS A 577 -27.53 2.98 36.34
CA LYS A 577 -27.89 2.73 37.73
C LYS A 577 -28.27 1.26 37.88
N LYS A 578 -27.62 0.58 38.83
CA LYS A 578 -28.10 -0.71 39.34
C LYS A 578 -29.56 -0.52 39.71
N GLY A 579 -30.44 -1.41 39.25
CA GLY A 579 -31.88 -1.28 39.43
C GLY A 579 -32.20 -1.01 40.90
N ILE A 580 -32.50 0.23 41.23
CA ILE A 580 -33.11 0.58 42.50
C ILE A 580 -34.56 0.19 42.26
N HIS A 581 -35.06 -0.83 42.96
CA HIS A 581 -36.48 -1.14 42.93
C HIS A 581 -37.23 0.17 43.17
N VAL A 582 -37.91 0.67 42.14
CA VAL A 582 -38.70 1.89 42.24
C VAL A 582 -39.89 1.51 43.11
N VAL A 583 -39.73 1.61 44.42
CA VAL A 583 -40.84 1.60 45.35
C VAL A 583 -41.65 2.84 45.01
N LYS A 584 -42.89 2.63 44.58
CA LYS A 584 -43.84 3.71 44.27
C LYS A 584 -43.89 4.72 45.44
N PRO A 585 -44.01 6.03 45.19
CA PRO A 585 -44.47 6.96 46.23
C PRO A 585 -45.87 6.60 46.74
#